data_AF-A0A1V6NVA0-F1
#
_entry.id   AF-A0A1V6NVA0-F1
#
_cell.length_a   1.000
_cell.length_b   1.000
_cell.length_c   1.000
_cell.angle_alpha   90.00
_cell.angle_beta   90.00
_cell.angle_gamma   90.00
#
_symmetry.space_group_name_H-M   'P 1'
#
loop_
_entity.id
_entity.type
_entity.pdbx_description
1 polymer ?
#
loop_
_entity_poly.entity_id
_entity_poly.type
_entity_poly.pdbx_seq_one_letter_code
_entity_poly.pdbx_strand_id
1 'polypeptide(L)'
;MSSTSEASPGNWITGSYTGTSIGVRIAIATFVGVAWYNVVELIVLIFLTFKRYQGPYFWSMLVSSVGTLLYSVGYLIKFFDLTSATWVPVTLLTVGWWAMVTGQSFVLYSRLHLVLENLHLLRLVKSMILINIFLLHVPTTVLTYTANFSGSYASVAGYDIMEKIQLTGFCVQEVIISSLYMWETNRLLQMNRDRGSRKTIIQLLAVNVACILMDIALMIMEFMNFYIYQTTLKATLYSIKLKLEIAVLGKLVKVAHQHLWQSSTGRGRYPSFVDPARIESDYNHPESSFRTSQSSKGHATPFETVDCDGARRGCT
;
A
#
# COMPACT_ATOMS: atom_id res chain seq x y z
N MET A 1 -53.20 4.39 9.30
CA MET A 1 -52.56 4.43 10.63
C MET A 1 -51.07 4.23 10.42
N SER A 2 -50.31 5.31 10.60
CA SER A 2 -48.86 5.35 10.43
C SER A 2 -48.21 4.57 11.56
N SER A 3 -47.70 3.38 11.28
CA SER A 3 -46.82 2.69 12.22
C SER A 3 -45.45 3.34 12.13
N THR A 4 -45.24 4.30 13.04
CA THR A 4 -43.92 4.73 13.50
C THR A 4 -43.11 3.49 13.88
N SER A 5 -42.28 3.00 12.96
CA SER A 5 -41.18 2.10 13.28
C SER A 5 -40.10 2.93 13.96
N GLU A 6 -40.38 3.32 15.21
CA GLU A 6 -39.40 3.90 16.11
C GLU A 6 -38.21 2.94 16.21
N ALA A 7 -37.04 3.56 16.19
CA ALA A 7 -35.73 2.93 16.21
C ALA A 7 -35.60 1.94 17.38
N SER A 8 -35.82 0.65 17.11
CA SER A 8 -35.37 -0.40 18.02
C SER A 8 -33.85 -0.48 17.93
N PRO A 9 -33.12 -0.42 19.07
CA PRO A 9 -31.69 -0.65 19.11
C PRO A 9 -31.43 -2.08 18.61
N GLY A 10 -30.89 -2.24 17.39
CA GLY A 10 -30.61 -3.57 16.83
C GLY A 10 -31.11 -3.85 15.42
N ASN A 11 -31.85 -2.95 14.79
CA ASN A 11 -32.36 -3.20 13.44
C ASN A 11 -31.16 -3.43 12.48
N TRP A 12 -31.15 -4.57 11.78
CA TRP A 12 -30.09 -5.01 10.84
C TRP A 12 -28.75 -5.46 11.43
N ILE A 13 -28.54 -5.28 12.74
CA ILE A 13 -27.40 -5.87 13.45
C ILE A 13 -27.56 -7.40 13.51
N THR A 14 -28.80 -7.85 13.68
CA THR A 14 -29.19 -9.26 13.69
C THR A 14 -30.04 -9.59 12.46
N GLY A 15 -29.82 -10.77 11.88
CA GLY A 15 -30.62 -11.27 10.76
C GLY A 15 -30.43 -10.54 9.41
N SER A 16 -31.36 -10.81 8.50
CA SER A 16 -31.40 -10.28 7.12
C SER A 16 -32.21 -8.98 7.03
N TYR A 17 -32.18 -8.34 5.85
CA TYR A 17 -32.95 -7.11 5.65
C TYR A 17 -34.44 -7.35 5.39
N THR A 18 -35.25 -7.06 6.40
CA THR A 18 -36.71 -7.11 6.45
C THR A 18 -37.39 -5.78 6.01
N GLY A 19 -36.62 -4.75 5.63
CA GLY A 19 -37.17 -3.49 5.18
C GLY A 19 -37.77 -3.59 3.78
N THR A 20 -38.81 -2.79 3.51
CA THR A 20 -39.54 -2.78 2.24
C THR A 20 -38.91 -1.86 1.18
N SER A 21 -37.88 -1.08 1.53
CA SER A 21 -37.28 -0.13 0.60
C SER A 21 -36.38 -0.83 -0.42
N ILE A 22 -36.81 -0.81 -1.67
CA ILE A 22 -36.03 -1.34 -2.79
C ILE A 22 -34.74 -0.53 -3.01
N GLY A 23 -34.79 0.78 -2.75
CA GLY A 23 -33.63 1.67 -2.89
C GLY A 23 -32.49 1.28 -1.97
N VAL A 24 -32.80 0.86 -0.73
CA VAL A 24 -31.79 0.38 0.23
C VAL A 24 -31.13 -0.90 -0.28
N ARG A 25 -31.92 -1.87 -0.79
CA ARG A 25 -31.40 -3.11 -1.37
C ARG A 25 -30.49 -2.86 -2.57
N ILE A 26 -30.90 -1.96 -3.47
CA ILE A 26 -30.12 -1.59 -4.66
C ILE A 26 -28.82 -0.89 -4.25
N ALA A 27 -28.87 0.06 -3.31
CA ALA A 27 -27.68 0.76 -2.84
C ALA A 27 -26.65 -0.21 -2.26
N ILE A 28 -27.11 -1.19 -1.47
CA ILE A 28 -26.26 -2.21 -0.85
C ILE A 28 -25.64 -3.13 -1.89
N ALA A 29 -26.46 -3.66 -2.80
CA ALA A 29 -25.96 -4.47 -3.91
C ALA A 29 -24.92 -3.70 -4.74
N THR A 30 -25.15 -2.40 -4.96
CA THR A 30 -24.22 -1.53 -5.68
C THR A 30 -22.91 -1.36 -4.92
N PHE A 31 -22.94 -1.01 -3.63
CA PHE A 31 -21.72 -0.85 -2.83
C PHE A 31 -20.92 -2.14 -2.72
N VAL A 32 -21.58 -3.28 -2.50
CA VAL A 32 -20.91 -4.58 -2.46
C VAL A 32 -20.32 -4.94 -3.82
N GLY A 33 -21.06 -4.68 -4.92
CA GLY A 33 -20.55 -4.89 -6.27
C GLY A 33 -19.33 -4.04 -6.59
N VAL A 34 -19.34 -2.76 -6.20
CA VAL A 34 -18.18 -1.86 -6.34
C VAL A 34 -17.00 -2.35 -5.50
N ALA A 35 -17.24 -2.77 -4.26
CA ALA A 35 -16.20 -3.34 -3.40
C ALA A 35 -15.56 -4.58 -4.02
N TRP A 36 -16.37 -5.48 -4.59
CA TRP A 36 -15.87 -6.69 -5.26
C TRP A 36 -15.04 -6.35 -6.49
N TYR A 37 -15.56 -5.48 -7.37
CA TYR A 37 -14.81 -5.01 -8.53
C TYR A 37 -13.45 -4.43 -8.10
N ASN A 38 -13.45 -3.55 -7.10
CA ASN A 38 -12.24 -2.93 -6.60
C ASN A 38 -11.25 -3.94 -6.03
N VAL A 39 -11.71 -4.92 -5.25
CA VAL A 39 -10.85 -5.92 -4.62
C VAL A 39 -10.29 -6.92 -5.63
N VAL A 40 -11.09 -7.34 -6.62
CA VAL A 40 -10.60 -8.24 -7.68
C VAL A 40 -9.53 -7.53 -8.50
N GLU A 41 -9.78 -6.29 -8.93
CA GLU A 41 -8.80 -5.48 -9.62
C GLU A 41 -7.54 -5.29 -8.76
N LEU A 42 -7.71 -5.01 -7.46
CA LEU A 42 -6.62 -4.84 -6.52
C LEU A 42 -5.76 -6.10 -6.36
N ILE A 43 -6.38 -7.29 -6.26
CA ILE A 43 -5.64 -8.56 -6.20
C ILE A 43 -4.78 -8.74 -7.45
N VAL A 44 -5.35 -8.49 -8.64
CA VAL A 44 -4.59 -8.52 -9.90
C VAL A 44 -3.45 -7.50 -9.87
N LEU A 45 -3.70 -6.25 -9.45
CA LEU A 45 -2.68 -5.21 -9.34
C LEU A 45 -1.56 -5.59 -8.36
N ILE A 46 -1.88 -6.26 -7.24
CA ILE A 46 -0.89 -6.76 -6.29
C ILE A 46 0.06 -7.73 -6.99
N PHE A 47 -0.46 -8.74 -7.69
CA PHE A 47 0.40 -9.71 -8.39
C PHE A 47 1.21 -9.10 -9.53
N LEU A 48 0.67 -8.08 -10.22
CA LEU A 48 1.38 -7.35 -11.27
C LEU A 48 2.44 -6.39 -10.74
N THR A 49 2.24 -5.81 -9.56
CA THR A 49 3.15 -4.80 -8.99
C THR A 49 4.36 -5.46 -8.30
N PHE A 50 4.16 -6.56 -7.58
CA PHE A 50 5.23 -7.19 -6.81
C PHE A 50 6.02 -8.22 -7.62
N LYS A 51 7.33 -7.98 -7.78
CA LYS A 51 8.26 -8.96 -8.39
C LYS A 51 8.67 -10.09 -7.44
N ARG A 52 8.52 -9.90 -6.13
CA ARG A 52 8.89 -10.88 -5.09
C ARG A 52 7.80 -10.97 -4.02
N TYR A 53 7.21 -12.16 -3.87
CA TYR A 53 6.04 -12.44 -3.02
C TYR A 53 6.37 -12.81 -1.56
N GLN A 54 7.47 -12.27 -1.01
CA GLN A 54 8.02 -12.71 0.29
C GLN A 54 8.00 -11.61 1.36
N GLY A 55 7.69 -10.36 0.99
CA GLY A 55 7.72 -9.23 1.92
C GLY A 55 6.47 -9.16 2.81
N PRO A 56 6.58 -8.68 4.08
CA PRO A 56 5.42 -8.48 4.95
C PRO A 56 4.42 -7.49 4.35
N TYR A 57 4.89 -6.53 3.56
CA TYR A 57 4.04 -5.60 2.81
C TYR A 57 3.12 -6.32 1.81
N PHE A 58 3.69 -7.25 1.02
CA PHE A 58 2.92 -8.02 0.03
C PHE A 58 1.84 -8.86 0.72
N TRP A 59 2.23 -9.62 1.75
CA TRP A 59 1.29 -10.46 2.49
C TRP A 59 0.21 -9.64 3.19
N SER A 60 0.54 -8.49 3.77
CA SER A 60 -0.45 -7.63 4.43
C SER A 60 -1.47 -7.07 3.43
N MET A 61 -1.03 -6.63 2.25
CA MET A 61 -1.95 -6.17 1.20
C MET A 61 -2.81 -7.30 0.66
N LEU A 62 -2.24 -8.49 0.40
CA LEU A 62 -2.99 -9.63 -0.10
C LEU A 62 -4.03 -10.11 0.91
N VAL A 63 -3.63 -10.30 2.18
CA VAL A 63 -4.53 -10.72 3.26
C VAL A 63 -5.64 -9.69 3.48
N SER A 64 -5.33 -8.40 3.46
CA SER A 64 -6.36 -7.35 3.59
C SER A 64 -7.33 -7.35 2.40
N SER A 65 -6.83 -7.55 1.18
CA SER A 65 -7.67 -7.62 -0.03
C SER A 65 -8.60 -8.83 0.02
N VAL A 66 -8.07 -10.03 0.28
CA VAL A 66 -8.86 -11.26 0.42
C VAL A 66 -9.84 -11.15 1.59
N GLY A 67 -9.41 -10.56 2.72
CA GLY A 67 -10.28 -10.29 3.86
C GLY A 67 -11.47 -9.38 3.50
N THR A 68 -11.24 -8.34 2.69
CA THR A 68 -12.30 -7.45 2.20
C THR A 68 -13.30 -8.21 1.32
N LEU A 69 -12.82 -9.14 0.49
CA LEU A 69 -13.69 -10.01 -0.32
C LEU A 69 -14.54 -10.92 0.58
N LEU A 70 -13.92 -11.65 1.51
CA LEU A 70 -14.62 -12.55 2.43
C LEU A 70 -15.65 -11.80 3.28
N TYR A 71 -15.28 -10.63 3.81
CA TYR A 71 -16.20 -9.76 4.55
C TYR A 71 -17.42 -9.39 3.71
N SER A 72 -17.21 -8.99 2.46
CA SER A 72 -18.27 -8.60 1.54
C SER A 72 -19.19 -9.79 1.17
N VAL A 73 -18.62 -10.98 0.96
CA VAL A 73 -19.38 -12.20 0.69
C VAL A 73 -20.23 -12.58 1.91
N GLY A 74 -19.65 -12.60 3.11
CA GLY A 74 -20.36 -12.92 4.34
C GLY A 74 -21.51 -11.94 4.60
N TYR A 75 -21.27 -10.65 4.34
CA TYR A 75 -22.30 -9.62 4.44
C TYR A 75 -23.43 -9.84 3.44
N LEU A 76 -23.14 -10.16 2.17
CA LEU A 76 -24.15 -10.42 1.14
C LEU A 76 -25.03 -11.63 1.52
N ILE A 77 -24.40 -12.74 1.93
CA ILE A 77 -25.11 -13.96 2.35
C ILE A 77 -26.03 -13.65 3.54
N LYS A 78 -25.55 -12.91 4.54
CA LYS A 78 -26.34 -12.48 5.71
C LYS A 78 -27.52 -11.60 5.29
N PHE A 79 -27.23 -10.60 4.46
CA PHE A 79 -28.19 -9.54 4.14
C PHE A 79 -29.35 -10.03 3.27
N PHE A 80 -29.07 -10.88 2.29
CA PHE A 80 -30.05 -11.44 1.36
C PHE A 80 -30.65 -12.78 1.81
N ASP A 81 -30.32 -13.25 3.03
CA ASP A 81 -30.81 -14.51 3.58
C ASP A 81 -30.56 -15.72 2.65
N LEU A 82 -29.36 -15.78 2.07
CA LEU A 82 -29.02 -16.80 1.06
C LEU A 82 -28.79 -18.20 1.65
N THR A 83 -28.76 -18.33 2.97
CA THR A 83 -28.55 -19.61 3.65
C THR A 83 -29.29 -19.65 4.98
N SER A 84 -29.87 -20.82 5.30
CA SER A 84 -30.47 -21.09 6.60
C SER A 84 -29.42 -21.29 7.71
N ALA A 85 -28.17 -21.54 7.35
CA ALA A 85 -27.07 -21.77 8.28
C ALA A 85 -26.44 -20.43 8.71
N THR A 86 -27.04 -19.77 9.72
CA THR A 86 -26.63 -18.44 10.22
C THR A 86 -25.16 -18.32 10.62
N TRP A 87 -24.52 -19.43 11.01
CA TRP A 87 -23.09 -19.46 11.35
C TRP A 87 -22.18 -19.17 10.15
N VAL A 88 -22.56 -19.61 8.93
CA VAL A 88 -21.74 -19.45 7.72
C VAL A 88 -21.46 -17.97 7.43
N PRO A 89 -22.47 -17.09 7.24
CA PRO A 89 -22.23 -15.69 6.95
C PRO A 89 -21.57 -14.95 8.12
N VAL A 90 -21.93 -15.29 9.36
CA VAL A 90 -21.35 -14.65 10.56
C VAL A 90 -19.85 -14.97 10.64
N THR A 91 -19.45 -16.23 10.50
CA THR A 91 -18.04 -16.63 10.52
C THR A 91 -17.26 -16.03 9.36
N LEU A 92 -17.82 -16.04 8.15
CA LEU A 92 -17.17 -15.48 6.98
C LEU A 92 -16.94 -13.96 7.12
N LEU A 93 -17.95 -13.25 7.64
CA LEU A 93 -17.88 -11.82 7.94
C LEU A 93 -16.82 -11.57 9.02
N THR A 94 -16.81 -12.32 10.12
CA THR A 94 -15.82 -12.16 11.19
C THR A 94 -14.40 -12.38 10.69
N VAL A 95 -14.13 -13.50 10.01
CA VAL A 95 -12.78 -13.82 9.51
C VAL A 95 -12.33 -12.79 8.48
N GLY A 96 -13.22 -12.41 7.56
CA GLY A 96 -12.96 -11.37 6.57
C GLY A 96 -12.65 -10.02 7.22
N TRP A 97 -13.42 -9.62 8.23
CA TRP A 97 -13.22 -8.39 8.98
C TRP A 97 -11.87 -8.35 9.71
N TRP A 98 -11.48 -9.44 10.40
CA TRP A 98 -10.17 -9.55 11.04
C TRP A 98 -9.04 -9.36 10.03
N ALA A 99 -9.07 -10.12 8.94
CA ALA A 99 -8.06 -10.06 7.89
C ALA A 99 -7.99 -8.68 7.22
N MET A 100 -9.16 -8.07 6.96
CA MET A 100 -9.28 -6.74 6.35
C MET A 100 -8.64 -5.64 7.22
N VAL A 101 -9.09 -5.50 8.47
CA VAL A 101 -8.69 -4.39 9.36
C VAL A 101 -7.26 -4.57 9.89
N THR A 102 -6.92 -5.79 10.34
CA THR A 102 -5.56 -6.07 10.79
C THR A 102 -4.58 -6.00 9.61
N GLY A 103 -4.95 -6.55 8.45
CA GLY A 103 -4.13 -6.46 7.24
C GLY A 103 -3.82 -5.01 6.85
N GLN A 104 -4.83 -4.13 6.85
CA GLN A 104 -4.62 -2.69 6.59
C GLN A 104 -3.63 -2.05 7.56
N SER A 105 -3.79 -2.33 8.86
CA SER A 105 -2.91 -1.82 9.90
C SER A 105 -1.45 -2.21 9.63
N PHE A 106 -1.22 -3.45 9.17
CA PHE A 106 0.12 -3.91 8.80
C PHE A 106 0.63 -3.34 7.46
N VAL A 107 -0.25 -2.96 6.52
CA VAL A 107 0.15 -2.22 5.30
C VAL A 107 0.70 -0.85 5.68
N LEU A 108 -0.03 -0.10 6.51
CA LEU A 108 0.42 1.20 7.02
C LEU A 108 1.71 1.08 7.83
N TYR A 109 1.81 0.08 8.71
CA TYR A 109 3.03 -0.22 9.45
C TYR A 109 4.21 -0.53 8.52
N SER A 110 3.99 -1.36 7.50
CA SER A 110 5.04 -1.73 6.55
C SER A 110 5.55 -0.52 5.76
N ARG A 111 4.68 0.46 5.48
CA ARG A 111 5.10 1.75 4.89
C ARG A 111 5.90 2.59 5.87
N LEU A 112 5.42 2.71 7.10
CA LEU A 112 6.12 3.46 8.12
C LEU A 112 7.54 2.89 8.34
N HIS A 113 7.69 1.57 8.34
CA HIS A 113 9.00 0.90 8.44
C HIS A 113 9.97 1.25 7.29
N LEU A 114 9.47 1.59 6.10
CA LEU A 114 10.34 2.00 4.98
C LEU A 114 10.82 3.44 5.09
N VAL A 115 10.15 4.28 5.88
CA VAL A 115 10.44 5.72 5.97
C VAL A 115 11.07 6.09 7.31
N LEU A 116 10.67 5.43 8.40
CA LEU A 116 11.09 5.72 9.76
C LEU A 116 12.34 4.91 10.15
N GLU A 117 13.42 5.61 10.47
CA GLU A 117 14.67 4.97 10.93
C GLU A 117 14.60 4.51 12.39
N ASN A 118 13.74 5.14 13.21
CA ASN A 118 13.66 4.88 14.64
C ASN A 118 12.92 3.56 14.96
N LEU A 119 13.69 2.50 15.22
CA LEU A 119 13.19 1.17 15.57
C LEU A 119 12.41 1.10 16.89
N HIS A 120 12.62 2.04 17.83
CA HIS A 120 11.83 2.08 19.06
C HIS A 120 10.38 2.48 18.79
N LEU A 121 10.18 3.57 18.05
CA LEU A 121 8.84 4.03 17.66
C LEU A 121 8.11 2.96 16.84
N LEU A 122 8.82 2.32 15.91
CA LEU A 122 8.24 1.26 15.11
C LEU A 122 7.79 0.07 15.97
N ARG A 123 8.60 -0.36 16.95
CA ARG A 123 8.18 -1.41 17.90
C ARG A 123 6.96 -1.02 18.71
N LEU A 124 6.86 0.25 19.16
CA LEU A 124 5.67 0.75 19.86
C LEU A 124 4.42 0.69 18.98
N VAL A 125 4.53 1.11 17.71
CA VAL A 125 3.41 1.01 16.76
C VAL A 125 2.99 -0.45 16.54
N LYS A 126 3.95 -1.36 16.37
CA LYS A 126 3.65 -2.79 16.26
C LYS A 126 2.94 -3.32 17.51
N SER A 127 3.42 -2.95 18.70
CA SER A 127 2.79 -3.33 19.96
C SER A 127 1.37 -2.79 20.08
N MET A 128 1.12 -1.54 19.68
CA MET A 128 -0.22 -0.95 19.63
C MET A 128 -1.17 -1.77 18.74
N ILE A 129 -0.74 -2.12 17.52
CA ILE A 129 -1.55 -2.96 16.59
C ILE A 129 -1.88 -4.30 17.25
N LEU A 130 -0.90 -4.97 17.87
CA LEU A 130 -1.12 -6.26 18.53
C LEU A 130 -2.09 -6.15 19.71
N ILE A 131 -1.96 -5.12 20.55
CA ILE A 131 -2.84 -4.89 21.69
C ILE A 131 -4.28 -4.64 21.22
N ASN A 132 -4.47 -3.85 20.16
CA ASN A 132 -5.81 -3.57 19.62
C ASN A 132 -6.50 -4.82 19.06
N ILE A 133 -5.74 -5.82 18.58
CA ILE A 133 -6.35 -7.11 18.21
C ILE A 133 -7.03 -7.75 19.42
N PHE A 134 -6.37 -7.78 20.57
CA PHE A 134 -6.97 -8.37 21.77
C PHE A 134 -8.08 -7.51 22.37
N LEU A 135 -7.90 -6.19 22.40
CA LEU A 135 -8.87 -5.28 23.03
C LEU A 135 -10.11 -5.00 22.18
N LEU A 136 -9.96 -4.96 20.84
CA LEU A 136 -11.04 -4.56 19.94
C LEU A 136 -11.58 -5.75 19.15
N HIS A 137 -10.73 -6.62 18.58
CA HIS A 137 -11.25 -7.74 17.78
C HIS A 137 -11.96 -8.81 18.61
N VAL A 138 -11.37 -9.21 19.75
CA VAL A 138 -11.92 -10.32 20.56
C VAL A 138 -13.30 -9.98 21.13
N PRO A 139 -13.52 -8.87 21.84
CA PRO A 139 -14.82 -8.63 22.45
C PRO A 139 -15.90 -8.31 21.41
N THR A 140 -15.57 -7.63 20.30
CA THR A 140 -16.50 -7.47 19.18
C THR A 140 -16.89 -8.82 18.61
N THR A 141 -15.96 -9.76 18.46
CA THR A 141 -16.28 -11.10 17.93
C THR A 141 -17.25 -11.82 18.86
N VAL A 142 -16.97 -11.85 20.16
CA VAL A 142 -17.87 -12.46 21.16
C VAL A 142 -19.26 -11.82 21.11
N LEU A 143 -19.34 -10.49 21.04
CA LEU A 143 -20.59 -9.75 20.93
C LEU A 143 -21.31 -9.99 19.60
N THR A 144 -20.58 -10.16 18.50
CA THR A 144 -21.16 -10.48 17.18
C THR A 144 -21.87 -11.83 17.22
N TYR A 145 -21.20 -12.87 17.75
CA TYR A 145 -21.81 -14.20 17.86
C TYR A 145 -22.98 -14.18 18.85
N THR A 146 -22.79 -13.63 20.05
CA THR A 146 -23.89 -13.58 21.03
C THR A 146 -25.10 -12.80 20.49
N ALA A 147 -24.91 -11.65 19.85
CA ALA A 147 -26.02 -10.90 19.23
C ALA A 147 -26.77 -11.71 18.16
N ASN A 148 -26.07 -12.50 17.34
CA ASN A 148 -26.69 -13.27 16.25
C ASN A 148 -27.27 -14.63 16.68
N PHE A 149 -26.81 -15.23 17.78
CA PHE A 149 -27.26 -16.56 18.24
C PHE A 149 -28.13 -16.53 19.49
N SER A 150 -27.84 -15.65 20.46
CA SER A 150 -28.68 -15.51 21.66
C SER A 150 -29.83 -14.54 21.45
N GLY A 151 -29.65 -13.54 20.58
CA GLY A 151 -30.67 -12.53 20.25
C GLY A 151 -31.13 -11.68 21.45
N SER A 152 -30.42 -11.74 22.58
CA SER A 152 -30.80 -10.97 23.78
C SER A 152 -30.63 -9.47 23.53
N TYR A 153 -31.58 -8.67 23.99
CA TYR A 153 -31.50 -7.21 23.93
C TYR A 153 -30.18 -6.68 24.49
N ALA A 154 -29.69 -7.26 25.59
CA ALA A 154 -28.42 -6.89 26.21
C ALA A 154 -27.22 -7.19 25.29
N SER A 155 -27.25 -8.29 24.53
CA SER A 155 -26.18 -8.65 23.59
C SER A 155 -26.16 -7.73 22.38
N VAL A 156 -27.33 -7.34 21.87
CA VAL A 156 -27.45 -6.43 20.73
C VAL A 156 -27.04 -5.00 21.12
N ALA A 157 -27.50 -4.50 22.27
CA ALA A 157 -27.08 -3.21 22.80
C ALA A 157 -25.56 -3.19 23.11
N GLY A 158 -25.03 -4.28 23.66
CA GLY A 158 -23.59 -4.44 23.88
C GLY A 158 -22.78 -4.38 22.59
N TYR A 159 -23.25 -5.05 21.52
CA TYR A 159 -22.61 -4.99 20.21
C TYR A 159 -22.63 -3.57 19.62
N ASP A 160 -23.76 -2.83 19.70
CA ASP A 160 -23.85 -1.45 19.19
C ASP A 160 -22.84 -0.51 19.87
N ILE A 161 -22.69 -0.61 21.20
CA ILE A 161 -21.70 0.17 21.95
C ILE A 161 -20.28 -0.26 21.57
N MET A 162 -20.02 -1.57 21.52
CA MET A 162 -18.70 -2.09 21.18
C MET A 162 -18.30 -1.71 19.75
N GLU A 163 -19.25 -1.64 18.81
CA GLU A 163 -18.99 -1.25 17.43
C GLU A 163 -18.45 0.18 17.34
N LYS A 164 -19.05 1.12 18.08
CA LYS A 164 -18.57 2.50 18.18
C LYS A 164 -17.17 2.57 18.81
N ILE A 165 -16.93 1.77 19.86
CA ILE A 165 -15.63 1.69 20.54
C ILE A 165 -14.55 1.17 19.60
N GLN A 166 -14.77 0.02 18.94
CA GLN A 166 -13.77 -0.54 18.03
C GLN A 166 -13.48 0.37 16.85
N LEU A 167 -14.51 1.02 16.29
CA LEU A 167 -14.34 1.84 15.09
C LEU A 167 -13.55 3.09 15.44
N THR A 168 -13.82 3.68 16.61
CA THR A 168 -13.02 4.76 17.17
C THR A 168 -11.58 4.29 17.46
N GLY A 169 -11.40 3.13 18.08
CA GLY A 169 -10.08 2.59 18.41
C GLY A 169 -9.20 2.33 17.18
N PHE A 170 -9.74 1.71 16.14
CA PHE A 170 -9.03 1.51 14.87
C PHE A 170 -8.78 2.83 14.14
N CYS A 171 -9.73 3.77 14.15
CA CYS A 171 -9.53 5.10 13.58
C CYS A 171 -8.37 5.84 14.28
N VAL A 172 -8.33 5.85 15.60
CA VAL A 172 -7.23 6.44 16.38
C VAL A 172 -5.90 5.75 16.03
N GLN A 173 -5.89 4.42 15.91
CA GLN A 173 -4.72 3.67 15.49
C GLN A 173 -4.21 4.10 14.10
N GLU A 174 -5.10 4.21 13.12
CA GLU A 174 -4.76 4.62 11.76
C GLU A 174 -4.28 6.08 11.71
N VAL A 175 -4.89 6.98 12.48
CA VAL A 175 -4.47 8.38 12.62
C VAL A 175 -3.08 8.49 13.24
N ILE A 176 -2.77 7.69 14.28
CA ILE A 176 -1.43 7.68 14.90
C ILE A 176 -0.38 7.22 13.88
N ILE A 177 -0.61 6.10 13.18
CA ILE A 177 0.35 5.58 12.20
C ILE A 177 0.55 6.57 11.06
N SER A 178 -0.55 7.14 10.55
CA SER A 178 -0.53 8.12 9.48
C SER A 178 0.19 9.40 9.90
N SER A 179 -0.05 9.90 11.12
CA SER A 179 0.61 11.10 11.65
C SER A 179 2.11 10.93 11.80
N LEU A 180 2.56 9.78 12.31
CA LEU A 180 3.99 9.43 12.39
C LEU A 180 4.63 9.38 11.00
N TYR A 181 3.94 8.79 10.03
CA TYR A 181 4.39 8.75 8.65
C TYR A 181 4.51 10.17 8.05
N MET A 182 3.50 11.02 8.26
CA MET A 182 3.48 12.41 7.78
C MET A 182 4.60 13.24 8.41
N TRP A 183 4.85 13.06 9.71
CA TRP A 183 5.92 13.75 10.43
C TRP A 183 7.30 13.43 9.84
N GLU A 184 7.62 12.14 9.66
CA GLU A 184 8.91 11.74 9.09
C GLU A 184 9.02 12.15 7.61
N THR A 185 7.94 12.00 6.84
CA THR A 185 7.89 12.41 5.44
C THR A 185 8.12 13.92 5.29
N ASN A 186 7.58 14.75 6.19
CA ASN A 186 7.79 16.20 6.18
C ASN A 186 9.23 16.56 6.57
N ARG A 187 9.85 15.82 7.49
CA ARG A 187 11.27 15.97 7.82
C ARG A 187 12.16 15.69 6.60
N LEU A 188 11.89 14.60 5.87
CA LEU A 188 12.58 14.28 4.62
C LEU A 188 12.34 15.35 3.53
N LEU A 189 11.15 15.96 3.50
CA LEU A 189 10.82 17.04 2.57
C LEU A 189 11.63 18.32 2.82
N GLN A 190 11.84 18.66 4.09
CA GLN A 190 12.63 19.84 4.46
C GLN A 190 14.12 19.68 4.13
N MET A 191 14.63 18.45 4.19
CA MET A 191 16.03 18.14 3.86
C MET A 191 16.28 18.04 2.34
N ASN A 192 15.26 17.73 1.53
CA ASN A 192 15.37 17.57 0.08
C ASN A 192 15.08 18.87 -0.67
N ARG A 193 16.11 19.41 -1.34
CA ARG A 193 16.04 20.69 -2.07
C ARG A 193 15.58 20.57 -3.53
N ASP A 194 15.34 19.35 -4.02
CA ASP A 194 14.85 19.09 -5.38
C ASP A 194 13.33 19.32 -5.52
N ARG A 195 12.95 20.14 -6.50
CA ARG A 195 11.55 20.49 -6.80
C ARG A 195 10.77 19.28 -7.34
N GLY A 196 11.42 18.35 -8.03
CA GLY A 196 10.81 17.12 -8.55
C GLY A 196 10.39 16.17 -7.43
N SER A 197 11.35 15.82 -6.56
CA SER A 197 11.10 15.01 -5.36
C SER A 197 10.03 15.62 -4.44
N ARG A 198 10.01 16.96 -4.30
CA ARG A 198 9.03 17.66 -3.46
C ARG A 198 7.58 17.46 -3.92
N LYS A 199 7.31 17.52 -5.24
CA LYS A 199 5.96 17.27 -5.78
C LYS A 199 5.49 15.85 -5.48
N THR A 200 6.37 14.87 -5.64
CA THR A 200 6.03 13.47 -5.35
C THR A 200 5.75 13.26 -3.87
N ILE A 201 6.56 13.85 -2.98
CA ILE A 201 6.34 13.77 -1.53
C ILE A 201 5.01 14.43 -1.11
N ILE A 202 4.63 15.56 -1.70
CA ILE A 202 3.33 16.19 -1.45
C ILE A 202 2.18 15.29 -1.95
N GLN A 203 2.33 14.61 -3.09
CA GLN A 203 1.34 13.65 -3.55
C GLN A 203 1.21 12.46 -2.60
N LEU A 204 2.33 11.95 -2.05
CA LEU A 204 2.32 10.90 -1.03
C LEU A 204 1.58 11.38 0.23
N LEU A 205 1.79 12.65 0.64
CA LEU A 205 1.11 13.26 1.76
C LEU A 205 -0.41 13.35 1.54
N ALA A 206 -0.83 13.80 0.36
CA ALA A 206 -2.25 13.96 0.01
C ALA A 206 -3.02 12.63 0.08
N VAL A 207 -2.40 11.52 -0.32
CA VAL A 207 -3.03 10.20 -0.24
C VAL A 207 -3.26 9.77 1.23
N ASN A 208 -2.31 9.99 2.13
CA ASN A 208 -2.50 9.65 3.55
C ASN A 208 -3.59 10.51 4.19
N VAL A 209 -3.68 11.80 3.83
CA VAL A 209 -4.78 12.66 4.27
C VAL A 209 -6.12 12.14 3.77
N ALA A 210 -6.20 11.69 2.52
CA ALA A 210 -7.42 11.08 1.99
C ALA A 210 -7.85 9.83 2.78
N CYS A 211 -6.91 8.97 3.19
CA CYS A 211 -7.20 7.82 4.04
C CYS A 211 -7.82 8.23 5.39
N ILE A 212 -7.24 9.26 6.05
CA ILE A 212 -7.78 9.79 7.33
C ILE A 212 -9.20 10.33 7.14
N LEU A 213 -9.47 11.04 6.04
CA LEU A 213 -10.82 11.54 5.75
C LEU A 213 -11.83 10.41 5.54
N MET A 214 -11.41 9.30 4.92
CA MET A 214 -12.27 8.11 4.79
C MET A 214 -12.60 7.47 6.14
N ASP A 215 -11.66 7.45 7.08
CA ASP A 215 -11.92 6.97 8.45
C ASP A 215 -12.92 7.84 9.19
N ILE A 216 -12.74 9.16 9.11
CA ILE A 216 -13.67 10.11 9.71
C ILE A 216 -15.06 9.95 9.10
N ALA A 217 -15.17 9.72 7.79
CA ALA A 217 -16.45 9.47 7.12
C ALA A 217 -17.14 8.20 7.66
N LEU A 218 -16.40 7.09 7.82
CA LEU A 218 -16.94 5.88 8.44
C LEU A 218 -17.39 6.11 9.89
N MET A 219 -16.62 6.91 10.63
CA MET A 219 -16.95 7.27 12.00
C MET A 219 -18.23 8.09 12.08
N ILE A 220 -18.38 9.12 11.24
CA ILE A 220 -19.61 9.93 11.20
C ILE A 220 -20.83 9.05 10.89
N MET A 221 -20.74 8.17 9.90
CA MET A 221 -21.83 7.25 9.55
C MET A 221 -22.22 6.34 10.72
N GLU A 222 -21.24 5.85 11.47
CA GLU A 222 -21.47 5.01 12.65
C GLU A 222 -22.16 5.79 13.79
N PHE A 223 -21.67 6.99 14.10
CA PHE A 223 -22.25 7.82 15.16
C PHE A 223 -23.63 8.38 14.78
N MET A 224 -23.96 8.45 13.49
CA MET A 224 -25.32 8.72 12.99
C MET A 224 -26.25 7.48 13.04
N ASN A 225 -25.77 6.34 13.53
CA ASN A 225 -26.48 5.05 13.58
C ASN A 225 -26.91 4.53 12.20
N PHE A 226 -26.19 4.87 11.15
CA PHE A 226 -26.42 4.37 9.79
C PHE A 226 -25.69 3.05 9.53
N TYR A 227 -25.92 2.05 10.39
CA TYR A 227 -25.21 0.76 10.41
C TYR A 227 -25.14 0.05 9.05
N ILE A 228 -26.27 -0.05 8.33
CA ILE A 228 -26.31 -0.73 7.02
C ILE A 228 -25.40 -0.05 5.99
N TYR A 229 -25.42 1.28 5.96
CA TYR A 229 -24.61 2.04 5.01
C TYR A 229 -23.14 2.04 5.45
N GLN A 230 -22.87 2.16 6.75
CA GLN A 230 -21.53 2.03 7.30
C GLN A 230 -20.88 0.71 6.89
N THR A 231 -21.57 -0.41 7.10
CA THR A 231 -20.98 -1.76 6.93
C THR A 231 -20.69 -2.08 5.47
N THR A 232 -21.53 -1.61 4.55
CA THR A 232 -21.31 -1.73 3.10
C THR A 232 -20.25 -0.77 2.58
N LEU A 233 -20.28 0.48 3.04
CA LEU A 233 -19.29 1.49 2.66
C LEU A 233 -17.89 1.14 3.18
N LYS A 234 -17.80 0.47 4.34
CA LYS A 234 -16.55 -0.03 4.94
C LYS A 234 -15.77 -0.87 3.94
N ALA A 235 -16.36 -1.90 3.34
CA ALA A 235 -15.67 -2.74 2.35
C ALA A 235 -15.12 -1.91 1.18
N THR A 236 -15.92 -0.99 0.64
CA THR A 236 -15.53 -0.11 -0.46
C THR A 236 -14.36 0.80 -0.07
N LEU A 237 -14.45 1.49 1.07
CA LEU A 237 -13.40 2.41 1.52
C LEU A 237 -12.10 1.67 1.83
N TYR A 238 -12.16 0.49 2.46
CA TYR A 238 -10.99 -0.34 2.70
C TYR A 238 -10.31 -0.79 1.38
N SER A 239 -11.09 -1.11 0.35
CA SER A 239 -10.54 -1.42 -0.99
C SER A 239 -9.87 -0.22 -1.66
N ILE A 240 -10.47 0.98 -1.53
CA ILE A 240 -9.92 2.23 -2.06
C ILE A 240 -8.62 2.58 -1.34
N LYS A 241 -8.58 2.44 0.00
CA LYS A 241 -7.35 2.62 0.78
C LYS A 241 -6.22 1.75 0.23
N LEU A 242 -6.43 0.44 0.04
CA LEU A 242 -5.39 -0.44 -0.53
C LEU A 242 -4.94 -0.02 -1.94
N LYS A 243 -5.86 0.42 -2.81
CA LYS A 243 -5.49 0.93 -4.15
C LYS A 243 -4.62 2.19 -4.05
N LEU A 244 -4.97 3.09 -3.15
CA LEU A 244 -4.18 4.28 -2.84
C LEU A 244 -2.78 3.90 -2.33
N GLU A 245 -2.67 2.84 -1.53
CA GLU A 245 -1.39 2.32 -1.04
C GLU A 245 -0.47 1.83 -2.17
N ILE A 246 -1.01 1.08 -3.14
CA ILE A 246 -0.26 0.66 -4.33
C ILE A 246 0.20 1.86 -5.15
N ALA A 247 -0.69 2.83 -5.36
CA ALA A 247 -0.38 4.03 -6.14
C ALA A 247 0.75 4.85 -5.49
N VAL A 248 0.76 4.93 -4.15
CA VAL A 248 1.83 5.54 -3.35
C VAL A 248 3.14 4.78 -3.51
N LEU A 249 3.13 3.44 -3.37
CA LEU A 249 4.32 2.62 -3.52
C LEU A 249 4.98 2.79 -4.89
N GLY A 250 4.18 2.78 -5.97
CA GLY A 250 4.68 2.96 -7.33
C GLY A 250 5.40 4.30 -7.54
N LYS A 251 5.03 5.34 -6.78
CA LYS A 251 5.71 6.65 -6.79
C LYS A 251 6.97 6.66 -5.91
N LEU A 252 6.92 5.99 -4.75
CA LEU A 252 8.05 5.90 -3.83
C LEU A 252 9.25 5.19 -4.47
N VAL A 253 9.03 4.09 -5.19
CA VAL A 253 10.08 3.35 -5.91
C VAL A 253 10.74 4.22 -7.00
N LYS A 254 9.95 5.02 -7.72
CA LYS A 254 10.47 5.94 -8.75
C LYS A 254 11.39 7.00 -8.14
N VAL A 255 11.00 7.57 -6.99
CA VAL A 255 11.81 8.57 -6.27
C VAL A 255 13.10 7.95 -5.72
N ALA A 256 13.03 6.75 -5.11
CA ALA A 256 14.21 6.06 -4.61
C ALA A 256 15.24 5.76 -5.73
N HIS A 257 14.77 5.30 -6.90
CA HIS A 257 15.66 5.08 -8.05
C HIS A 257 16.25 6.38 -8.62
N GLN A 258 15.49 7.49 -8.60
CA GLN A 258 15.98 8.79 -9.04
C GLN A 258 17.07 9.35 -8.11
N HIS A 259 16.93 9.19 -6.78
CA HIS A 259 17.96 9.60 -5.81
C HIS A 259 19.25 8.77 -5.95
N LEU A 260 19.14 7.47 -6.24
CA LEU A 260 20.30 6.62 -6.54
C LEU A 260 21.01 7.07 -7.83
N TRP A 261 20.27 7.49 -8.85
CA TRP A 261 20.83 8.04 -10.10
C TRP A 261 21.42 9.46 -9.95
N GLN A 262 20.83 10.31 -9.10
CA GLN A 262 21.35 11.66 -8.85
C GLN A 262 22.60 11.63 -7.96
N SER A 263 22.69 10.68 -7.01
CA SER A 263 23.91 10.44 -6.23
C SER A 263 25.10 10.02 -7.10
N SER A 264 24.87 9.44 -8.28
CA SER A 264 25.91 9.15 -9.27
C SER A 264 26.31 10.33 -10.18
N THR A 265 25.60 11.46 -10.14
CA THR A 265 25.96 12.66 -10.92
C THR A 265 26.81 13.69 -10.15
N GLY A 266 27.10 13.44 -8.88
CA GLY A 266 28.07 14.21 -8.08
C GLY A 266 29.39 13.47 -7.93
N ARG A 267 30.38 13.78 -8.80
CA ARG A 267 31.80 13.40 -8.71
C ARG A 267 32.12 11.98 -8.20
N GLY A 268 32.31 11.07 -9.16
CA GLY A 268 33.38 10.08 -9.11
C GLY A 268 33.05 8.74 -8.44
N ARG A 269 32.67 7.75 -9.25
CA ARG A 269 33.40 6.49 -9.48
C ARG A 269 32.46 5.55 -10.27
N TYR A 270 32.74 5.38 -11.55
CA TYR A 270 32.09 4.35 -12.35
C TYR A 270 32.34 2.98 -11.70
N PRO A 271 31.33 2.11 -11.57
CA PRO A 271 31.58 0.73 -11.19
C PRO A 271 32.43 0.06 -12.27
N SER A 272 33.45 -0.71 -11.86
CA SER A 272 34.56 -1.17 -12.73
C SER A 272 34.17 -2.19 -13.81
N PHE A 273 32.89 -2.34 -14.13
CA PHE A 273 32.40 -3.23 -15.19
C PHE A 273 31.98 -2.48 -16.46
N VAL A 274 32.01 -1.14 -16.45
CA VAL A 274 31.73 -0.32 -17.65
C VAL A 274 32.90 0.61 -17.89
N ASP A 275 33.58 0.40 -19.02
CA ASP A 275 34.68 1.25 -19.49
C ASP A 275 34.11 2.44 -20.30
N PRO A 276 34.17 3.68 -19.77
CA PRO A 276 33.62 4.85 -20.44
C PRO A 276 34.40 5.26 -21.70
N ALA A 277 35.63 4.77 -21.89
CA ALA A 277 36.43 5.08 -23.08
C ALA A 277 35.81 4.54 -24.39
N ARG A 278 34.92 3.53 -24.30
CA ARG A 278 34.17 3.02 -25.46
C ARG A 278 32.94 3.84 -25.84
N ILE A 279 32.45 4.71 -24.97
CA ILE A 279 31.24 5.50 -25.22
C ILE A 279 31.59 6.88 -25.79
N GLU A 280 32.75 7.44 -25.44
CA GLU A 280 33.18 8.75 -25.94
C GLU A 280 33.86 8.70 -27.34
N SER A 281 34.27 7.54 -27.84
CA SER A 281 34.93 7.45 -29.14
C SER A 281 34.00 7.61 -30.35
N ASP A 282 32.67 7.52 -30.17
CA ASP A 282 31.71 7.53 -31.28
C ASP A 282 31.05 8.90 -31.55
N TYR A 283 31.23 9.90 -30.68
CA TYR A 283 30.41 11.12 -30.72
C TYR A 283 31.12 12.43 -31.06
N ASN A 284 32.44 12.44 -31.23
CA ASN A 284 33.20 13.65 -31.57
C ASN A 284 33.99 13.52 -32.89
N HIS A 285 33.26 13.29 -34.00
CA HIS A 285 33.61 13.60 -35.41
C HIS A 285 34.80 12.86 -36.07
N PRO A 286 34.93 12.85 -37.42
CA PRO A 286 33.92 13.03 -38.50
C PRO A 286 34.10 12.05 -39.70
N GLU A 287 33.08 11.84 -40.54
CA GLU A 287 33.31 11.52 -41.96
C GLU A 287 32.50 12.45 -42.87
N SER A 288 33.16 13.54 -43.25
CA SER A 288 32.93 14.24 -44.51
C SER A 288 34.22 14.14 -45.32
N SER A 289 34.28 13.23 -46.30
CA SER A 289 34.97 13.48 -47.58
C SER A 289 34.84 12.27 -48.51
N PHE A 290 34.01 12.44 -49.53
CA PHE A 290 34.31 11.88 -50.85
C PHE A 290 35.69 12.38 -51.26
N ARG A 291 36.70 11.51 -51.30
CA ARG A 291 37.87 11.69 -52.16
C ARG A 291 38.36 10.35 -52.71
N THR A 292 38.32 10.32 -54.03
CA THR A 292 38.75 9.29 -54.97
C THR A 292 40.18 8.84 -54.73
N SER A 293 40.37 7.52 -54.78
CA SER A 293 41.59 6.74 -54.96
C SER A 293 42.77 7.45 -55.65
N GLN A 294 43.96 7.40 -55.02
CA GLN A 294 45.22 7.13 -55.75
C GLN A 294 46.36 6.63 -54.82
N SER A 295 46.71 5.36 -55.01
CA SER A 295 48.03 4.69 -55.00
C SER A 295 49.09 4.96 -53.91
N SER A 296 49.23 3.97 -53.00
CA SER A 296 50.41 3.11 -52.71
C SER A 296 51.84 3.61 -52.98
N LYS A 297 52.65 3.60 -51.90
CA LYS A 297 54.06 3.14 -51.74
C LYS A 297 54.57 3.70 -50.39
N GLY A 298 55.29 3.03 -49.52
CA GLY A 298 55.88 1.70 -49.43
C GLY A 298 56.53 1.61 -48.03
N HIS A 299 56.44 0.44 -47.41
CA HIS A 299 56.92 0.15 -46.06
C HIS A 299 58.35 -0.41 -46.12
N ALA A 300 59.27 0.07 -45.29
CA ALA A 300 60.52 -0.62 -44.98
C ALA A 300 61.12 -0.10 -43.66
N THR A 301 61.01 -0.90 -42.60
CA THR A 301 62.02 -1.05 -41.54
C THR A 301 62.78 -2.35 -41.86
N PRO A 302 64.05 -2.57 -41.41
CA PRO A 302 64.27 -2.97 -40.01
C PRO A 302 65.68 -2.74 -39.40
N PHE A 303 65.77 -3.09 -38.12
CA PHE A 303 66.89 -3.74 -37.40
C PHE A 303 67.83 -2.94 -36.47
N GLU A 304 67.92 -3.50 -35.27
CA GLU A 304 68.76 -3.22 -34.09
C GLU A 304 70.26 -3.48 -34.30
N THR A 305 71.10 -2.82 -33.50
CA THR A 305 72.08 -3.38 -32.51
C THR A 305 73.05 -2.26 -32.09
N VAL A 306 73.03 -1.80 -30.84
CA VAL A 306 73.87 -2.25 -29.69
C VAL A 306 75.36 -2.04 -29.94
N ASP A 307 75.85 -0.99 -29.29
CA ASP A 307 77.24 -0.54 -29.15
C ASP A 307 77.97 -1.41 -28.12
N CYS A 308 79.20 -1.81 -28.41
CA CYS A 308 80.13 -2.44 -27.46
C CYS A 308 81.56 -1.98 -27.75
N ASP A 309 82.07 -1.25 -26.77
CA ASP A 309 83.43 -0.84 -26.44
C ASP A 309 84.58 -1.75 -26.90
N GLY A 310 85.73 -1.16 -27.27
CA GLY A 310 86.96 -1.95 -27.37
C GLY A 310 88.16 -1.36 -28.13
N ALA A 311 88.78 -0.33 -27.57
CA ALA A 311 90.25 -0.15 -27.48
C ALA A 311 91.17 -0.17 -28.74
N ARG A 312 92.03 0.88 -28.74
CA ARG A 312 93.49 0.88 -28.96
C ARG A 312 94.08 1.12 -30.37
N ARG A 313 94.93 2.16 -30.34
CA ARG A 313 96.26 2.37 -31.00
C ARG A 313 96.26 3.25 -32.24
N GLY A 314 97.02 4.35 -32.11
CA GLY A 314 97.46 5.20 -33.21
C GLY A 314 98.62 4.60 -34.01
N CYS A 315 98.83 5.17 -35.19
CA CYS A 315 100.06 5.35 -35.98
C CYS A 315 99.64 5.48 -37.46
N THR A 316 99.55 6.72 -37.96
CA THR A 316 100.46 7.36 -38.94
C THR A 316 99.86 8.71 -39.32
#